data_AF-A0A7S1AZC1-F1
#
_entry.id   AF-A0A7S1AZC1-F1
#
_cell.length_a   1.000
_cell.length_b   1.000
_cell.length_c   1.000
_cell.angle_alpha   90.00
_cell.angle_beta   90.00
_cell.angle_gamma   90.00
#
_symmetry.space_group_name_H-M   'P 1'
#
loop_
_entity.id
_entity.type
_entity.pdbx_description
1 polymer ?
#
loop_
_entity_poly.entity_id
_entity_poly.type
_entity_poly.pdbx_seq_one_letter_code
_entity_poly.pdbx_strand_id
1 'polypeptide(L)'
;MCSSGTADNSCEGREACGLLVFHNELPTTIDIERDNIVHVKGFGEEVLVTEEYDDDLIAKLSEAVGEGVVCWDGDLFHEQSFTRVVDKLLSSTGARGIAFSFQRQREKFELSWSHRVPRYRGGLCLVLLDNSLMKPAEVGDTLSDDDHCWVELGLAGLRMTRSKRVFALGGGGVAAKELERGEGDHWSVFRLPRGVDSDDFGSLYRLASTTSLPNVEIHVPDCNGVFS
;
A
#
# COMPACT_ATOMS: atom_id res chain seq x y z
N MET A 1 33.14 -54.70 7.04
CA MET A 1 33.60 -53.50 6.32
C MET A 1 32.38 -52.85 5.68
N CYS A 2 31.71 -51.98 6.42
CA CYS A 2 30.65 -51.11 5.95
C CYS A 2 30.82 -49.80 6.71
N SER A 3 31.13 -48.70 6.03
CA SER A 3 30.88 -47.36 6.56
C SER A 3 30.53 -46.46 5.39
N SER A 4 29.26 -46.09 5.45
CA SER A 4 28.45 -45.31 4.53
C SER A 4 28.97 -43.89 4.35
N GLY A 5 28.87 -43.42 3.11
CA GLY A 5 29.20 -42.06 2.70
C GLY A 5 28.38 -41.01 3.43
N THR A 6 29.05 -39.89 3.68
CA THR A 6 28.56 -38.63 4.20
C THR A 6 27.51 -38.03 3.27
N ALA A 7 26.29 -37.86 3.76
CA ALA A 7 25.31 -36.96 3.16
C ALA A 7 25.74 -35.53 3.48
N ASP A 8 26.15 -34.81 2.44
CA ASP A 8 26.36 -33.37 2.46
C ASP A 8 24.98 -32.72 2.49
N ASN A 9 24.63 -32.15 3.64
CA ASN A 9 23.33 -31.55 3.92
C ASN A 9 23.57 -30.12 4.43
N SER A 10 24.12 -29.29 3.55
CA SER A 10 24.34 -27.86 3.79
C SER A 10 23.31 -27.02 3.01
N CYS A 11 22.04 -27.20 3.34
CA CYS A 11 21.06 -26.12 3.19
C CYS A 11 21.08 -25.31 4.50
N GLU A 12 22.11 -24.47 4.65
CA GLU A 12 22.15 -23.48 5.71
C GLU A 12 20.93 -22.56 5.61
N GLY A 13 20.33 -22.32 6.77
CA GLY A 13 18.95 -21.85 6.91
C GLY A 13 18.70 -20.48 6.30
N ARG A 14 17.67 -20.42 5.45
CA ARG A 14 16.91 -19.19 5.27
C ARG A 14 16.19 -18.91 6.59
N GLU A 15 16.61 -17.88 7.31
CA GLU A 15 15.78 -17.26 8.36
C GLU A 15 14.39 -17.05 7.76
N ALA A 16 13.37 -17.61 8.41
CA ALA A 16 12.00 -17.34 8.03
C ALA A 16 11.78 -15.83 8.14
N CYS A 17 11.59 -15.15 7.01
CA CYS A 17 11.24 -13.73 6.96
C CYS A 17 9.90 -13.56 7.68
N GLY A 18 9.97 -13.21 8.97
CA GLY A 18 8.83 -12.81 9.77
C GLY A 18 8.46 -11.36 9.49
N LEU A 19 7.26 -10.97 9.94
CA LEU A 19 6.87 -9.57 9.98
C LEU A 19 7.77 -8.85 10.99
N LEU A 20 8.51 -7.84 10.53
CA LEU A 20 9.29 -6.98 11.42
C LEU A 20 8.42 -5.82 11.90
N VAL A 21 8.50 -5.47 13.18
CA VAL A 21 7.67 -4.42 13.78
C VAL A 21 8.55 -3.30 14.32
N PHE A 22 8.27 -2.07 13.92
CA PHE A 22 8.97 -0.85 14.31
C PHE A 22 7.98 0.12 14.95
N HIS A 23 8.48 1.06 15.76
CA HIS A 23 7.64 2.03 16.48
C HIS A 23 8.10 3.46 16.17
N ASN A 24 7.25 4.23 15.49
CA ASN A 24 7.49 5.63 15.11
C ASN A 24 8.79 5.88 14.32
N GLU A 25 9.35 4.85 13.70
CA GLU A 25 10.57 4.93 12.90
C GLU A 25 10.54 3.95 11.73
N LEU A 26 11.32 4.25 10.70
CA LEU A 26 11.49 3.36 9.55
C LEU A 26 12.59 2.33 9.82
N PRO A 27 12.49 1.14 9.20
CA PRO A 27 13.59 0.17 9.23
C PRO A 27 14.87 0.80 8.67
N THR A 28 16.02 0.52 9.30
CA THR A 28 17.33 1.00 8.83
C THR A 28 17.74 0.43 7.47
N THR A 29 17.02 -0.59 6.99
CA THR A 29 17.19 -1.18 5.67
C THR A 29 16.56 -0.34 4.55
N ILE A 30 15.93 0.79 4.86
CA ILE A 30 15.32 1.71 3.90
C ILE A 30 16.22 2.93 3.72
N ASP A 31 16.63 3.18 2.48
CA ASP A 31 17.37 4.38 2.11
C ASP A 31 16.41 5.31 1.35
N ILE A 32 15.81 6.26 2.06
CA ILE A 32 14.79 7.18 1.52
C ILE A 32 15.29 7.97 0.30
N GLU A 33 16.60 8.20 0.20
CA GLU A 33 17.17 9.01 -0.90
C GLU A 33 17.52 8.16 -2.13
N ARG A 34 17.63 6.83 -1.99
CA ARG A 34 18.00 5.91 -3.07
C ARG A 34 16.90 4.96 -3.49
N ASP A 35 16.02 4.61 -2.56
CA ASP A 35 14.95 3.66 -2.82
C ASP A 35 13.84 4.32 -3.64
N ASN A 36 13.35 3.59 -4.65
CA ASN A 36 12.09 3.93 -5.28
C ASN A 36 10.96 3.56 -4.30
N ILE A 37 10.45 4.56 -3.58
CA ILE A 37 9.37 4.37 -2.62
C ILE A 37 8.04 4.78 -3.26
N VAL A 38 7.13 3.82 -3.41
CA VAL A 38 5.78 4.03 -3.93
C VAL A 38 4.76 3.77 -2.82
N HIS A 39 3.94 4.76 -2.50
CA HIS A 39 2.77 4.55 -1.66
C HIS A 39 1.61 4.05 -2.50
N VAL A 40 0.95 2.99 -2.05
CA VAL A 40 -0.26 2.46 -2.68
C VAL A 40 -1.44 2.82 -1.80
N LYS A 41 -2.42 3.46 -2.42
CA LYS A 41 -3.70 3.84 -1.82
C LYS A 41 -4.82 3.12 -2.57
N GLY A 42 -5.97 2.98 -1.96
CA GLY A 42 -7.15 2.44 -2.64
C GLY A 42 -8.34 2.27 -1.71
N PHE A 43 -9.33 1.51 -2.16
CA PHE A 43 -10.47 1.14 -1.32
C PHE A 43 -10.08 0.02 -0.36
N GLY A 44 -9.86 0.36 0.93
CA GLY A 44 -9.47 -0.59 1.98
C GLY A 44 -10.60 -1.53 2.42
N GLU A 45 -11.84 -1.04 2.39
CA GLU A 45 -13.07 -1.80 2.59
C GLU A 45 -14.03 -1.54 1.42
N GLU A 46 -14.90 -2.51 1.14
CA GLU A 46 -15.80 -2.56 -0.02
C GLU A 46 -15.12 -2.91 -1.36
N VAL A 47 -15.79 -3.78 -2.11
CA VAL A 47 -15.27 -4.60 -3.22
C VAL A 47 -14.65 -3.75 -4.35
N LEU A 48 -13.34 -3.83 -4.55
CA LEU A 48 -12.69 -3.61 -5.84
C LEU A 48 -13.05 -4.78 -6.77
N VAL A 49 -14.09 -4.58 -7.58
CA VAL A 49 -14.51 -5.53 -8.63
C VAL A 49 -13.66 -5.28 -9.87
N THR A 50 -12.38 -5.66 -9.80
CA THR A 50 -11.42 -5.30 -10.85
C THR A 50 -10.28 -6.30 -11.01
N GLU A 51 -10.55 -7.60 -10.81
CA GLU A 51 -9.50 -8.63 -11.02
C GLU A 51 -8.97 -8.62 -12.45
N GLU A 52 -9.80 -8.22 -13.42
CA GLU A 52 -9.42 -8.06 -14.81
C GLU A 52 -8.30 -7.04 -15.04
N TYR A 53 -8.07 -6.12 -14.09
CA TYR A 53 -7.05 -5.07 -14.18
C TYR A 53 -5.78 -5.39 -13.40
N ASP A 54 -5.79 -6.44 -12.57
CA ASP A 54 -4.68 -6.74 -11.66
C ASP A 54 -3.34 -6.89 -12.41
N ASP A 55 -3.32 -7.55 -13.57
CA ASP A 55 -2.08 -7.80 -14.32
C ASP A 55 -1.41 -6.50 -14.81
N ASP A 56 -2.20 -5.55 -15.34
CA ASP A 56 -1.68 -4.25 -15.80
C ASP A 56 -1.27 -3.36 -14.63
N LEU A 57 -2.07 -3.34 -13.56
CA LEU A 57 -1.75 -2.61 -12.32
C LEU A 57 -0.45 -3.12 -11.69
N ILE A 58 -0.27 -4.44 -11.61
CA ILE A 58 0.96 -5.06 -11.09
C ILE A 58 2.13 -4.74 -12.00
N ALA A 59 1.97 -4.79 -13.32
CA ALA A 59 3.05 -4.47 -14.26
C ALA A 59 3.54 -3.02 -14.07
N LYS A 60 2.62 -2.04 -14.05
CA LYS A 60 2.94 -0.63 -13.84
C LYS A 60 3.55 -0.36 -12.47
N LEU A 61 2.99 -0.97 -11.41
CA LEU A 61 3.51 -0.79 -10.06
C LEU A 61 4.89 -1.44 -9.90
N SER A 62 5.10 -2.62 -10.51
CA SER A 62 6.39 -3.31 -10.56
C SER A 62 7.45 -2.47 -11.29
N GLU A 63 7.10 -1.85 -12.42
CA GLU A 63 7.99 -0.91 -13.11
C GLU A 63 8.32 0.31 -12.25
N ALA A 64 7.32 0.90 -11.58
CA ALA A 64 7.50 2.08 -10.76
C ALA A 64 8.36 1.82 -9.51
N VAL A 65 8.27 0.62 -8.91
CA VAL A 65 8.98 0.26 -7.67
C VAL A 65 10.32 -0.42 -7.93
N GLY A 66 10.43 -1.32 -8.92
CA GLY A 66 11.60 -2.19 -9.12
C GLY A 66 11.91 -3.02 -7.86
N GLU A 67 13.17 -2.99 -7.41
CA GLU A 67 13.61 -3.60 -6.13
C GLU A 67 13.47 -2.63 -4.92
N GLY A 68 12.69 -1.57 -5.10
CA GLY A 68 12.44 -0.53 -4.09
C GLY A 68 11.48 -0.97 -2.99
N VAL A 69 10.61 -0.05 -2.60
CA VAL A 69 9.74 -0.18 -1.42
C VAL A 69 8.31 0.19 -1.77
N VAL A 70 7.38 -0.68 -1.39
CA VAL A 70 5.94 -0.45 -1.49
C VAL A 70 5.42 -0.12 -0.09
N CYS A 71 4.71 1.00 0.03
CA CYS A 71 4.13 1.46 1.28
C CYS A 71 2.60 1.52 1.21
N TRP A 72 1.90 1.29 2.33
CA TRP A 72 0.45 1.52 2.43
C TRP A 72 0.00 1.77 3.88
N ASP A 73 -1.25 2.18 4.06
CA ASP A 73 -1.81 2.63 5.35
C ASP A 73 -2.24 1.50 6.28
N GLY A 74 -1.61 0.33 6.16
CA GLY A 74 -1.82 -0.78 7.08
C GLY A 74 -3.24 -1.35 7.01
N ASP A 75 -3.92 -1.14 5.89
CA ASP A 75 -5.16 -1.82 5.55
C ASP A 75 -5.00 -3.33 5.70
N LEU A 76 -6.08 -3.96 6.19
CA LEU A 76 -6.14 -5.41 6.30
C LEU A 76 -6.19 -6.00 4.90
N PHE A 77 -5.62 -7.20 4.74
CA PHE A 77 -5.78 -7.92 3.50
C PHE A 77 -7.26 -8.25 3.28
N HIS A 78 -7.75 -7.91 2.10
CA HIS A 78 -9.03 -8.37 1.59
C HIS A 78 -8.87 -8.75 0.12
N GLU A 79 -9.45 -9.88 -0.29
CA GLU A 79 -9.30 -10.35 -1.69
C GLU A 79 -9.88 -9.32 -2.65
N GLN A 80 -10.97 -8.67 -2.31
CA GLN A 80 -11.60 -7.66 -3.15
C GLN A 80 -11.16 -6.23 -2.79
N SER A 81 -9.88 -6.01 -2.47
CA SER A 81 -9.35 -4.68 -2.15
C SER A 81 -8.02 -4.46 -2.89
N PHE A 82 -7.55 -3.22 -2.90
CA PHE A 82 -6.23 -2.88 -3.43
C PHE A 82 -5.11 -3.66 -2.72
N THR A 83 -5.33 -4.10 -1.48
CA THR A 83 -4.38 -4.94 -0.73
C THR A 83 -4.12 -6.29 -1.38
N ARG A 84 -5.02 -6.81 -2.23
CA ARG A 84 -4.75 -7.97 -3.10
C ARG A 84 -3.67 -7.65 -4.13
N VAL A 85 -3.68 -6.47 -4.74
CA VAL A 85 -2.65 -6.04 -5.71
C VAL A 85 -1.30 -5.91 -5.01
N VAL A 86 -1.28 -5.36 -3.79
CA VAL A 86 -0.07 -5.30 -2.94
C VAL A 86 0.46 -6.71 -2.63
N ASP A 87 -0.40 -7.65 -2.22
CA ASP A 87 -0.02 -9.05 -1.95
C ASP A 87 0.55 -9.74 -3.20
N LYS A 88 -0.11 -9.61 -4.35
CA LYS A 88 0.35 -10.17 -5.62
C LYS A 88 1.70 -9.60 -6.04
N LEU A 89 1.91 -8.29 -5.89
CA LEU A 89 3.18 -7.66 -6.19
C LEU A 89 4.30 -8.15 -5.27
N LEU A 90 4.11 -8.14 -3.95
CA LEU A 90 5.13 -8.54 -2.97
C LEU A 90 5.48 -10.03 -3.08
N SER A 91 4.53 -10.87 -3.49
CA SER A 91 4.77 -12.31 -3.69
C SER A 91 5.42 -12.66 -5.03
N SER A 92 5.29 -11.80 -6.05
CA SER A 92 5.85 -12.02 -7.39
C SER A 92 7.18 -11.29 -7.63
N THR A 93 7.54 -10.33 -6.78
CA THR A 93 8.73 -9.48 -6.94
C THR A 93 9.74 -9.63 -5.78
N GLY A 94 10.84 -8.88 -5.85
CA GLY A 94 11.79 -8.69 -4.75
C GLY A 94 11.55 -7.42 -3.92
N ALA A 95 10.46 -6.68 -4.19
CA ALA A 95 10.18 -5.42 -3.50
C ALA A 95 9.96 -5.63 -2.00
N ARG A 96 10.36 -4.64 -1.21
CA ARG A 96 10.13 -4.60 0.24
C ARG A 96 8.77 -3.98 0.54
N GLY A 97 8.03 -4.53 1.50
CA GLY A 97 6.78 -3.95 1.97
C GLY A 97 6.95 -3.15 3.26
N ILE A 98 6.27 -2.01 3.37
CA ILE A 98 6.07 -1.27 4.63
C ILE A 98 4.60 -0.93 4.80
N ALA A 99 3.98 -1.46 5.84
CA ALA A 99 2.67 -1.04 6.29
C ALA A 99 2.80 -0.02 7.42
N PHE A 100 2.07 1.09 7.35
CA PHE A 100 1.90 2.02 8.46
C PHE A 100 0.60 1.71 9.17
N SER A 101 0.61 1.53 10.49
CA SER A 101 -0.64 1.27 11.22
C SER A 101 -0.61 1.90 12.60
N PHE A 102 -1.77 2.18 13.16
CA PHE A 102 -1.85 2.57 14.57
C PHE A 102 -1.46 1.40 15.47
N GLN A 103 -0.83 1.69 16.61
CA GLN A 103 -0.48 0.68 17.60
C GLN A 103 -1.69 -0.19 18.01
N ARG A 104 -2.89 0.42 18.09
CA ARG A 104 -4.14 -0.30 18.43
C ARG A 104 -4.58 -1.34 17.39
N GLN A 105 -4.08 -1.28 16.15
CA GLN A 105 -4.47 -2.18 15.06
C GLN A 105 -3.47 -3.31 14.83
N ARG A 106 -2.35 -3.34 15.58
CA ARG A 106 -1.27 -4.32 15.43
C ARG A 106 -1.78 -5.76 15.32
N GLU A 107 -2.56 -6.21 16.29
CA GLU A 107 -3.00 -7.61 16.35
C GLU A 107 -3.87 -8.00 15.14
N LYS A 108 -4.75 -7.09 14.70
CA LYS A 108 -5.60 -7.32 13.52
C LYS A 108 -4.75 -7.39 12.25
N PHE A 109 -3.77 -6.49 12.12
CA PHE A 109 -2.85 -6.50 10.99
C PHE A 109 -2.04 -7.80 10.95
N GLU A 110 -1.40 -8.16 12.07
CA GLU A 110 -0.62 -9.40 12.20
C GLU A 110 -1.46 -10.62 11.81
N LEU A 111 -2.68 -10.73 12.34
CA LEU A 111 -3.60 -11.82 11.99
C LEU A 111 -3.91 -11.85 10.50
N SER A 112 -4.25 -10.71 9.91
CA SER A 112 -4.64 -10.59 8.50
C SER A 112 -3.51 -10.94 7.52
N TRP A 113 -2.26 -10.57 7.84
CA TRP A 113 -1.12 -10.71 6.93
C TRP A 113 -0.21 -11.91 7.23
N SER A 114 -0.31 -12.53 8.41
CA SER A 114 0.59 -13.59 8.90
C SER A 114 0.84 -14.73 7.90
N HIS A 115 -0.17 -15.22 7.20
CA HIS A 115 -0.04 -16.34 6.26
C HIS A 115 0.62 -15.96 4.93
N ARG A 116 0.76 -14.67 4.65
CA ARG A 116 1.29 -14.14 3.38
C ARG A 116 2.75 -13.78 3.50
N VAL A 117 3.14 -13.18 4.62
CA VAL A 117 4.51 -12.70 4.90
C VAL A 117 5.61 -13.73 4.57
N PRO A 118 5.48 -15.03 4.89
CA PRO A 118 6.50 -16.01 4.56
C PRO A 118 6.81 -16.16 3.06
N ARG A 119 5.95 -15.64 2.17
CA ARG A 119 6.10 -15.69 0.71
C ARG A 119 6.87 -14.49 0.14
N TYR A 120 7.00 -13.41 0.90
CA TYR A 120 7.58 -12.16 0.41
C TYR A 120 9.10 -12.19 0.50
N ARG A 121 9.77 -12.20 -0.66
CA ARG A 121 11.24 -12.30 -0.72
C ARG A 121 11.94 -11.07 -0.15
N GLY A 122 11.36 -9.88 -0.36
CA GLY A 122 11.83 -8.63 0.22
C GLY A 122 11.42 -8.43 1.69
N GLY A 123 10.58 -9.31 2.24
CA GLY A 123 10.02 -9.17 3.59
C GLY A 123 8.94 -8.09 3.70
N LEU A 124 8.34 -8.02 4.89
CA LEU A 124 7.35 -7.00 5.26
C LEU A 124 7.70 -6.40 6.61
N CYS A 125 7.67 -5.08 6.69
CA CYS A 125 7.77 -4.31 7.93
C CYS A 125 6.41 -3.67 8.26
N LEU A 126 6.05 -3.66 9.54
CA LEU A 126 4.95 -2.91 10.11
C LEU A 126 5.52 -1.77 10.96
N VAL A 127 5.25 -0.53 10.56
CA VAL A 127 5.60 0.67 11.32
C VAL A 127 4.37 1.09 12.13
N LEU A 128 4.45 0.92 13.44
CA LEU A 128 3.41 1.30 14.37
C LEU A 128 3.56 2.76 14.76
N LEU A 129 2.56 3.55 14.44
CA LEU A 129 2.48 4.96 14.80
C LEU A 129 1.66 5.14 16.08
N ASP A 130 2.05 6.15 16.86
CA ASP A 130 1.37 6.54 18.10
C ASP A 130 -0.08 6.96 17.82
N ASN A 131 -0.97 6.55 18.72
CA ASN A 131 -2.36 6.98 18.72
C ASN A 131 -2.49 8.49 18.99
N SER A 132 -1.44 9.19 19.43
CA SER A 132 -1.43 10.65 19.52
C SER A 132 -1.63 11.37 18.18
N LEU A 133 -1.43 10.69 17.05
CA LEU A 133 -1.78 11.20 15.72
C LEU A 133 -3.30 11.20 15.47
N MET A 134 -4.09 10.49 16.28
CA MET A 134 -5.54 10.45 16.15
C MET A 134 -6.13 11.80 16.60
N LYS A 135 -6.46 12.65 15.64
CA LYS A 135 -7.12 13.93 15.87
C LYS A 135 -8.58 13.84 15.42
N PRO A 136 -9.52 14.45 16.18
CA PRO A 136 -10.90 14.55 15.73
C PRO A 136 -11.00 15.41 14.46
N ALA A 137 -12.10 15.24 13.74
CA ALA A 137 -12.44 16.09 12.60
C ALA A 137 -12.54 17.56 13.01
N GLU A 138 -12.13 18.49 12.14
CA GLU A 138 -12.35 19.91 12.39
C GLU A 138 -13.84 20.24 12.18
N VAL A 139 -14.32 21.31 12.84
CA VAL A 139 -15.71 21.73 12.68
C VAL A 139 -15.96 22.14 11.22
N GLY A 140 -16.83 21.37 10.54
CA GLY A 140 -17.16 21.58 9.13
C GLY A 140 -16.50 20.60 8.17
N ASP A 141 -15.68 19.66 8.66
CA ASP A 141 -15.18 18.56 7.84
C ASP A 141 -16.28 17.60 7.41
N THR A 142 -16.14 17.06 6.21
CA THR A 142 -17.08 16.09 5.62
C THR A 142 -16.75 14.64 5.97
N LEU A 143 -15.61 14.40 6.62
CA LEU A 143 -15.15 13.08 7.03
C LEU A 143 -15.55 12.78 8.47
N SER A 144 -15.65 11.49 8.79
CA SER A 144 -15.84 11.04 10.18
C SER A 144 -14.55 11.21 10.99
N ASP A 145 -14.66 11.20 12.33
CA ASP A 145 -13.48 11.21 13.22
C ASP A 145 -12.54 10.02 12.95
N ASP A 146 -13.10 8.85 12.62
CA ASP A 146 -12.31 7.67 12.28
C ASP A 146 -11.54 7.87 10.96
N ASP A 147 -12.19 8.42 9.93
CA ASP A 147 -11.53 8.76 8.66
C ASP A 147 -10.42 9.80 8.84
N HIS A 148 -10.62 10.77 9.74
CA HIS A 148 -9.58 11.75 10.07
C HIS A 148 -8.33 11.12 10.65
N CYS A 149 -8.48 10.10 11.49
CA CYS A 149 -7.34 9.35 12.00
C CYS A 149 -6.58 8.68 10.85
N TRP A 150 -7.28 8.08 9.89
CA TRP A 150 -6.64 7.46 8.72
C TRP A 150 -5.93 8.48 7.84
N VAL A 151 -6.49 9.68 7.67
CA VAL A 151 -5.80 10.78 6.97
C VAL A 151 -4.47 11.13 7.67
N GLU A 152 -4.47 11.32 8.99
CA GLU A 152 -3.22 11.65 9.70
C GLU A 152 -2.20 10.50 9.64
N LEU A 153 -2.65 9.24 9.64
CA LEU A 153 -1.80 8.07 9.49
C LEU A 153 -1.09 8.05 8.13
N GLY A 154 -1.84 8.19 7.04
CA GLY A 154 -1.24 8.12 5.71
C GLY A 154 -0.40 9.36 5.37
N LEU A 155 -0.74 10.54 5.88
CA LEU A 155 0.14 11.72 5.82
C LEU A 155 1.45 11.49 6.58
N ALA A 156 1.40 10.86 7.76
CA ALA A 156 2.60 10.52 8.51
C ALA A 156 3.48 9.54 7.73
N GLY A 157 2.89 8.50 7.13
CA GLY A 157 3.58 7.57 6.24
C GLY A 157 4.28 8.28 5.08
N LEU A 158 3.54 9.12 4.33
CA LEU A 158 4.08 9.88 3.20
C LEU A 158 5.26 10.79 3.60
N ARG A 159 5.14 11.47 4.74
CA ARG A 159 6.21 12.34 5.29
C ARG A 159 7.43 11.56 5.73
N MET A 160 7.23 10.46 6.45
CA MET A 160 8.32 9.61 6.94
C MET A 160 9.14 9.04 5.79
N THR A 161 8.47 8.58 4.73
CA THR A 161 9.16 8.00 3.57
C THR A 161 9.56 9.01 2.52
N ARG A 162 9.13 10.28 2.63
CA ARG A 162 9.29 11.32 1.59
C ARG A 162 8.93 10.81 0.19
N SER A 163 7.89 9.98 0.11
CA SER A 163 7.60 9.25 -1.12
C SER A 163 7.33 10.22 -2.26
N LYS A 164 7.92 9.91 -3.41
CA LYS A 164 7.80 10.71 -4.62
C LYS A 164 6.64 10.29 -5.51
N ARG A 165 6.01 9.16 -5.20
CA ARG A 165 4.99 8.53 -6.04
C ARG A 165 3.90 7.92 -5.18
N VAL A 166 2.66 8.25 -5.50
CA VAL A 166 1.47 7.63 -4.95
C VAL A 166 0.71 6.97 -6.08
N PHE A 167 0.44 5.68 -5.93
CA PHE A 167 -0.40 4.88 -6.83
C PHE A 167 -1.74 4.67 -6.15
N ALA A 168 -2.77 5.32 -6.65
CA ALA A 168 -4.11 5.24 -6.09
C ALA A 168 -5.00 4.33 -6.95
N LEU A 169 -5.23 3.12 -6.45
CA LEU A 169 -6.09 2.10 -7.06
C LEU A 169 -7.54 2.38 -6.63
N GLY A 170 -8.17 3.34 -7.30
CA GLY A 170 -9.38 3.99 -6.81
C GLY A 170 -9.07 4.90 -5.62
N GLY A 171 -10.01 5.07 -4.68
CA GLY A 171 -9.77 5.84 -3.45
C GLY A 171 -10.97 6.62 -2.95
N GLY A 172 -11.20 6.51 -1.64
CA GLY A 172 -12.28 7.19 -0.92
C GLY A 172 -11.89 8.58 -0.40
N GLY A 173 -12.62 9.02 0.62
CA GLY A 173 -12.48 10.37 1.19
C GLY A 173 -11.13 10.62 1.85
N VAL A 174 -10.57 9.59 2.49
CA VAL A 174 -9.25 9.63 3.13
C VAL A 174 -8.16 10.00 2.13
N ALA A 175 -7.99 9.21 1.07
CA ALA A 175 -6.98 9.47 0.04
C ALA A 175 -7.20 10.81 -0.67
N ALA A 176 -8.46 11.22 -0.88
CA ALA A 176 -8.77 12.54 -1.44
C ALA A 176 -8.26 13.67 -0.53
N LYS A 177 -8.46 13.58 0.79
CA LYS A 177 -7.97 14.56 1.76
C LYS A 177 -6.45 14.60 1.86
N GLU A 178 -5.79 13.46 1.72
CA GLU A 178 -4.33 13.40 1.66
C GLU A 178 -3.78 14.17 0.46
N LEU A 179 -4.40 13.97 -0.72
CA LEU A 179 -4.05 14.70 -1.94
C LEU A 179 -4.32 16.20 -1.79
N GLU A 180 -5.47 16.61 -1.22
CA GLU A 180 -5.78 18.04 -0.97
C GLU A 180 -4.74 18.73 -0.07
N ARG A 181 -4.13 17.98 0.86
CA ARG A 181 -3.08 18.49 1.75
C ARG A 181 -1.70 18.54 1.09
N GLY A 182 -1.57 18.05 -0.15
CA GLY A 182 -0.37 18.21 -0.97
C GLY A 182 0.81 17.33 -0.57
N GLU A 183 0.56 16.21 0.14
CA GLU A 183 1.60 15.21 0.39
C GLU A 183 1.69 14.23 -0.78
N GLY A 184 2.91 13.76 -1.07
CA GLY A 184 3.22 12.94 -2.24
C GLY A 184 3.46 13.78 -3.50
N ASP A 185 4.68 13.70 -4.03
CA ASP A 185 5.11 14.58 -5.14
C ASP A 185 4.35 14.32 -6.45
N HIS A 186 3.93 13.08 -6.71
CA HIS A 186 3.21 12.71 -7.93
C HIS A 186 2.19 11.61 -7.64
N TRP A 187 0.97 11.77 -8.14
CA TRP A 187 -0.15 10.85 -7.93
C TRP A 187 -0.62 10.25 -9.26
N SER A 188 -0.51 8.93 -9.39
CA SER A 188 -1.12 8.16 -10.46
C SER A 188 -2.46 7.63 -9.96
N VAL A 189 -3.56 8.22 -10.42
CA VAL A 189 -4.93 7.89 -9.99
C VAL A 189 -5.59 7.00 -11.03
N PHE A 190 -5.79 5.74 -10.68
CA PHE A 190 -6.42 4.75 -11.56
C PHE A 190 -7.93 4.79 -11.38
N ARG A 191 -8.66 5.02 -12.48
CA ARG A 191 -10.13 5.07 -12.50
C ARG A 191 -10.71 3.67 -12.34
N LEU A 192 -10.92 3.26 -11.09
CA LEU A 192 -11.48 1.96 -10.70
C LEU A 192 -12.84 2.13 -10.02
N PRO A 193 -13.87 1.36 -10.39
CA PRO A 193 -15.18 1.42 -9.74
C PRO A 193 -15.13 0.81 -8.33
N ARG A 194 -15.99 1.31 -7.44
CA ARG A 194 -16.18 0.85 -6.07
C ARG A 194 -17.45 0.04 -5.93
N GLY A 195 -17.33 -1.15 -5.36
CA GLY A 195 -18.48 -2.00 -5.03
C GLY A 195 -19.19 -2.52 -6.27
N VAL A 196 -20.52 -2.64 -6.17
CA VAL A 196 -21.39 -3.11 -7.27
C VAL A 196 -21.80 -1.99 -8.23
N ASP A 197 -21.47 -0.74 -7.91
CA ASP A 197 -21.80 0.42 -8.73
C ASP A 197 -20.64 0.71 -9.68
N SER A 198 -20.82 0.36 -10.96
CA SER A 198 -19.82 0.58 -12.00
C SER A 198 -19.56 2.07 -12.30
N ASP A 199 -20.39 2.97 -11.77
CA ASP A 199 -20.27 4.42 -11.97
C ASP A 199 -19.70 5.16 -10.74
N ASP A 200 -19.50 4.48 -9.61
CA ASP A 200 -18.86 5.07 -8.42
C ASP A 200 -17.34 4.87 -8.45
N PHE A 201 -16.60 5.89 -8.88
CA PHE A 201 -15.13 5.88 -8.91
C PHE A 201 -14.48 6.45 -7.63
N GLY A 202 -15.27 6.73 -6.60
CA GLY A 202 -14.79 7.32 -5.35
C GLY A 202 -14.50 8.82 -5.44
N SER A 203 -14.28 9.42 -4.27
CA SER A 203 -14.04 10.86 -4.14
C SER A 203 -12.67 11.30 -4.61
N LEU A 204 -11.64 10.43 -4.54
CA LEU A 204 -10.31 10.79 -5.02
C LEU A 204 -10.32 11.03 -6.53
N TYR A 205 -10.89 10.11 -7.31
CA TYR A 205 -11.05 10.30 -8.75
C TYR A 205 -11.89 11.53 -9.07
N ARG A 206 -12.99 11.76 -8.32
CA ARG A 206 -13.83 12.95 -8.52
C ARG A 206 -13.04 14.24 -8.30
N LEU A 207 -12.23 14.32 -7.23
CA LEU A 207 -11.37 15.46 -6.97
C LEU A 207 -10.36 15.66 -8.11
N ALA A 208 -9.62 14.61 -8.47
CA ALA A 208 -8.61 14.63 -9.52
C ALA A 208 -9.17 15.05 -10.89
N SER A 209 -10.37 14.58 -11.24
CA SER A 209 -11.01 14.86 -12.54
C SER A 209 -11.67 16.23 -12.63
N THR A 210 -12.05 16.83 -11.50
CA THR A 210 -12.72 18.14 -11.46
C THR A 210 -11.75 19.29 -11.15
N THR A 211 -10.62 18.99 -10.53
CA THR A 211 -9.61 19.97 -10.14
C THR A 211 -8.34 19.72 -10.94
N SER A 212 -7.88 20.72 -11.69
CA SER A 212 -6.60 20.63 -12.38
C SER A 212 -5.45 20.70 -11.37
N LEU A 213 -4.91 19.54 -11.02
CA LEU A 213 -3.78 19.39 -10.10
C LEU A 213 -2.53 19.01 -10.91
N PRO A 214 -1.46 19.83 -10.92
CA PRO A 214 -0.31 19.62 -11.81
C PRO A 214 0.51 18.37 -11.48
N ASN A 215 0.35 17.82 -10.28
CA ASN A 215 1.03 16.62 -9.80
C ASN A 215 0.16 15.35 -9.88
N VAL A 216 -0.99 15.40 -10.56
CA VAL A 216 -1.91 14.26 -10.67
C VAL A 216 -2.02 13.83 -12.12
N GLU A 217 -1.78 12.54 -12.35
CA GLU A 217 -2.05 11.84 -13.60
C GLU A 217 -3.24 10.89 -13.40
N ILE A 218 -4.22 10.95 -14.29
CA ILE A 218 -5.39 10.07 -14.25
C ILE A 218 -5.23 9.00 -15.31
N HIS A 219 -5.23 7.74 -14.88
CA HIS A 219 -5.19 6.60 -15.77
C HIS A 219 -6.59 6.01 -15.94
N VAL A 220 -7.00 5.85 -17.18
CA VAL A 220 -8.31 5.27 -17.54
C VAL A 220 -8.06 4.00 -18.34
N PRO A 221 -8.74 2.88 -18.03
CA PRO A 221 -8.55 1.65 -18.79
C PRO A 221 -9.21 1.78 -20.16
N ASP A 222 -8.55 1.23 -21.18
CA ASP A 222 -9.13 1.05 -22.50
C ASP A 222 -10.16 -0.10 -22.52
N CYS A 223 -10.70 -0.43 -23.71
CA CYS A 223 -11.65 -1.53 -23.85
C CYS A 223 -11.05 -2.93 -23.58
N ASN A 224 -9.73 -3.04 -23.48
CA ASN A 224 -9.01 -4.27 -23.14
C ASN A 224 -8.57 -4.31 -21.67
N GLY A 225 -8.92 -3.27 -20.89
CA GLY A 225 -8.54 -3.17 -19.48
C GLY A 225 -7.11 -2.70 -19.24
N VAL A 226 -6.46 -2.13 -20.26
CA VAL A 226 -5.09 -1.59 -20.15
C VAL A 226 -5.17 -0.11 -19.82
N PHE A 227 -4.47 0.32 -18.78
CA PHE A 227 -4.43 1.72 -18.36
C PHE A 227 -3.41 2.50 -19.21
N SER A 228 -3.88 3.57 -19.85
CA SER A 228 -3.03 4.61 -20.44
C SER A 228 -2.82 5.73 -19.44
#